data_AF-A0A946ED82-F1
#
_entry.id   AF-A0A946ED82-F1
#
_cell.length_a   1.000
_cell.length_b   1.000
_cell.length_c   1.000
_cell.angle_alpha   90.00
_cell.angle_beta   90.00
_cell.angle_gamma   90.00
#
_symmetry.space_group_name_H-M   'P 1'
#
loop_
_entity.id
_entity.type
_entity.pdbx_description
1 polymer ?
#
loop_
_entity_poly.entity_id
_entity_poly.type
_entity_poly.pdbx_seq_one_letter_code
_entity_poly.pdbx_strand_id
1 'polypeptide(L)'
;MKQKSLTGWHVLIGFSMMFATIICANAFLVVNALRSYPGLEVANSYIASQNFEAKRSAQISLNWKVVASAVGNRIEVNFSKDGVSIQPYIEHAQLSRPADRNADQLLSLTYNDNRFSAPITLQPGLWTLRLHARSEDGILFQKRLVIEVAQ
;
A
#
# COMPACT_ATOMS: atom_id res chain seq x y z
N MET A 1 -73.81 -29.09 5.78
CA MET A 1 -72.53 -28.34 5.69
C MET A 1 -71.59 -29.15 4.81
N LYS A 2 -71.11 -28.63 3.67
CA LYS A 2 -70.20 -29.40 2.78
C LYS A 2 -68.80 -29.45 3.40
N GLN A 3 -68.36 -30.64 3.80
CA GLN A 3 -67.02 -30.87 4.33
C GLN A 3 -66.01 -30.68 3.19
N LYS A 4 -65.18 -29.63 3.27
CA LYS A 4 -64.06 -29.43 2.34
C LYS A 4 -62.99 -30.45 2.70
N SER A 5 -62.87 -31.50 1.90
CA SER A 5 -61.84 -32.51 2.06
C SER A 5 -60.49 -31.97 1.57
N LEU A 6 -59.47 -32.09 2.41
CA LEU A 6 -58.09 -31.79 2.04
C LEU A 6 -57.61 -32.86 1.06
N THR A 7 -57.70 -32.58 -0.24
CA THR A 7 -57.17 -33.48 -1.28
C THR A 7 -55.67 -33.29 -1.48
N GLY A 8 -54.99 -34.23 -2.13
CA GLY A 8 -53.56 -34.13 -2.45
C GLY A 8 -53.18 -32.85 -3.23
N TRP A 9 -54.11 -32.27 -3.98
CA TRP A 9 -53.91 -30.99 -4.67
C TRP A 9 -53.82 -29.81 -3.69
N HIS A 10 -54.60 -29.82 -2.60
CA HIS A 10 -54.51 -28.79 -1.56
C HIS A 10 -53.16 -28.86 -0.84
N VAL A 11 -52.67 -30.07 -0.59
CA VAL A 11 -51.36 -30.31 0.01
C VAL A 11 -50.24 -29.86 -0.95
N LEU A 12 -50.33 -30.20 -2.24
CA LEU A 12 -49.37 -29.78 -3.26
C LEU A 12 -49.29 -28.26 -3.39
N ILE A 13 -50.44 -27.56 -3.42
CA ILE A 13 -50.49 -26.09 -3.44
C ILE A 13 -49.85 -25.52 -2.16
N GLY A 14 -50.18 -26.07 -0.99
CA GLY A 14 -49.63 -25.62 0.28
C GLY A 14 -48.10 -25.72 0.33
N PHE A 15 -47.55 -26.87 -0.05
CA PHE A 15 -46.10 -27.05 -0.12
C PHE A 15 -45.45 -26.15 -1.17
N SER A 16 -46.06 -26.01 -2.36
CA SER A 16 -45.54 -25.15 -3.42
C SER A 16 -45.47 -23.68 -2.97
N MET A 17 -46.51 -23.18 -2.29
CA MET A 17 -46.51 -21.82 -1.74
C MET A 17 -45.45 -21.61 -0.65
N MET A 18 -45.27 -22.61 0.22
CA MET A 18 -44.24 -22.57 1.26
C MET A 18 -42.82 -22.49 0.64
N PHE A 19 -42.51 -23.37 -0.31
CA PHE A 19 -41.21 -23.35 -0.99
C PHE A 19 -41.00 -22.09 -1.82
N ALA A 20 -42.02 -21.62 -2.55
CA ALA A 20 -41.95 -20.37 -3.31
C ALA A 20 -41.64 -19.17 -2.39
N THR A 21 -42.24 -19.13 -1.20
CA THR A 21 -41.97 -18.07 -0.21
C THR A 21 -40.50 -18.08 0.23
N ILE A 22 -39.95 -19.25 0.57
CA ILE A 22 -38.55 -19.41 0.99
C ILE A 22 -37.61 -19.01 -0.16
N ILE A 23 -37.89 -19.45 -1.39
CA ILE A 23 -37.08 -19.13 -2.57
C ILE A 23 -37.08 -17.61 -2.82
N CYS A 24 -38.26 -16.96 -2.76
CA CYS A 24 -38.36 -15.51 -2.92
C CYS A 24 -37.59 -14.76 -1.83
N ALA A 25 -37.67 -15.19 -0.57
CA ALA A 25 -36.90 -14.60 0.52
C ALA A 25 -35.39 -14.75 0.29
N ASN A 26 -34.92 -15.94 -0.09
CA ASN A 26 -33.51 -16.19 -0.38
C ASN A 26 -33.02 -15.37 -1.58
N ALA A 27 -33.80 -15.30 -2.66
CA ALA A 27 -33.47 -14.48 -3.82
C ALA A 27 -33.44 -12.98 -3.46
N PHE A 28 -34.37 -12.51 -2.64
CA PHE A 28 -34.37 -11.13 -2.13
C PHE A 28 -33.12 -10.85 -1.28
N LEU A 29 -32.73 -11.77 -0.40
CA LEU A 29 -31.50 -11.66 0.38
C LEU A 29 -30.26 -11.67 -0.52
N VAL A 30 -30.21 -12.51 -1.56
CA VAL A 30 -29.12 -12.55 -2.54
C VAL A 30 -29.04 -11.22 -3.31
N VAL A 31 -30.16 -10.72 -3.83
CA VAL A 31 -30.20 -9.43 -4.56
C VAL A 31 -29.80 -8.27 -3.65
N ASN A 32 -30.25 -8.27 -2.39
CA ASN A 32 -29.80 -7.27 -1.42
C ASN A 32 -28.32 -7.42 -1.09
N ALA A 33 -27.80 -8.64 -0.89
CA ALA A 33 -26.38 -8.84 -0.64
C ALA A 33 -25.52 -8.35 -1.82
N LEU A 34 -25.96 -8.62 -3.06
CA LEU A 34 -25.31 -8.12 -4.28
C LEU A 34 -25.38 -6.60 -4.42
N ARG A 35 -26.43 -5.95 -3.91
CA ARG A 35 -26.56 -4.48 -3.91
C ARG A 35 -25.81 -3.81 -2.75
N SER A 36 -25.79 -4.45 -1.59
CA SER A 36 -25.25 -3.93 -0.33
C SER A 36 -23.75 -4.23 -0.16
N TYR A 37 -23.18 -5.08 -1.00
CA TYR A 37 -21.73 -5.30 -1.10
C TYR A 37 -21.25 -5.08 -2.55
N PRO A 38 -20.75 -3.88 -2.91
CA PRO A 38 -19.70 -3.82 -3.89
C PRO A 38 -18.44 -4.33 -3.19
N GLY A 39 -18.38 -5.65 -2.94
CA GLY A 39 -17.22 -6.37 -2.40
C GLY A 39 -16.09 -6.48 -3.42
N LEU A 40 -15.82 -5.38 -4.10
CA LEU A 40 -14.58 -5.12 -4.79
C LEU A 40 -13.85 -4.11 -3.92
N GLU A 41 -13.02 -4.62 -3.02
CA GLU A 41 -11.74 -3.96 -2.75
C GLU A 41 -10.93 -4.04 -4.06
N VAL A 42 -11.38 -3.20 -5.01
CA VAL A 42 -10.91 -2.93 -6.37
C VAL A 42 -11.10 -3.99 -7.47
N ALA A 43 -11.91 -3.66 -8.49
CA ALA A 43 -11.80 -4.23 -9.86
C ALA A 43 -10.51 -3.78 -10.59
N ASN A 44 -9.70 -2.97 -9.92
CA ASN A 44 -8.48 -2.35 -10.41
C ASN A 44 -7.23 -2.98 -9.76
N SER A 45 -7.35 -4.05 -8.96
CA SER A 45 -6.19 -4.70 -8.33
C SER A 45 -5.26 -5.32 -9.37
N TYR A 46 -5.76 -5.86 -10.49
CA TYR A 46 -4.91 -6.39 -11.56
C TYR A 46 -4.14 -5.30 -12.32
N ILE A 47 -4.77 -4.17 -12.63
CA ILE A 47 -4.10 -3.04 -13.32
C ILE A 47 -3.18 -2.29 -12.35
N ALA A 48 -3.58 -2.11 -11.09
CA ALA A 48 -2.73 -1.56 -10.04
C ALA A 48 -1.51 -2.45 -9.75
N SER A 49 -1.68 -3.77 -9.72
CA SER A 49 -0.57 -4.73 -9.59
C SER A 49 0.34 -4.73 -10.81
N GLN A 50 -0.18 -4.64 -12.04
CA GLN A 50 0.67 -4.51 -13.25
C GLN A 50 1.50 -3.23 -13.22
N ASN A 51 0.90 -2.10 -12.86
CA ASN A 51 1.62 -0.84 -12.68
C ASN A 51 2.65 -0.94 -11.56
N PHE A 52 2.36 -1.68 -10.49
CA PHE A 52 3.31 -1.94 -9.41
C PHE A 52 4.48 -2.81 -9.88
N GLU A 53 4.24 -3.94 -10.56
CA GLU A 53 5.30 -4.82 -11.05
C GLU A 53 6.16 -4.14 -12.13
N ALA A 54 5.55 -3.35 -13.02
CA ALA A 54 6.29 -2.55 -14.00
C ALA A 54 7.19 -1.51 -13.31
N LYS A 55 6.67 -0.77 -12.32
CA LYS A 55 7.48 0.19 -11.53
C LYS A 55 8.58 -0.51 -10.74
N ARG A 56 8.28 -1.66 -10.14
CA ARG A 56 9.24 -2.48 -9.40
C ARG A 56 10.35 -3.00 -10.30
N SER A 57 10.01 -3.53 -11.48
CA SER A 57 10.97 -4.01 -12.47
C SER A 57 11.86 -2.87 -12.97
N ALA A 58 11.28 -1.71 -13.31
CA ALA A 58 12.03 -0.53 -13.68
C ALA A 58 13.00 -0.09 -12.58
N GLN A 59 12.54 -0.03 -11.32
CA GLN A 59 13.41 0.29 -10.19
C GLN A 59 14.53 -0.75 -9.98
N ILE A 60 14.25 -2.05 -10.11
CA ILE A 60 15.27 -3.10 -9.99
C ILE A 60 16.32 -2.94 -11.10
N SER A 61 15.91 -2.58 -12.32
CA SER A 61 16.81 -2.38 -13.46
C SER A 61 17.81 -1.24 -13.25
N LEU A 62 17.52 -0.30 -12.34
CA LEU A 62 18.47 0.75 -11.96
C LEU A 62 19.74 0.19 -11.31
N ASN A 63 19.64 -0.95 -10.62
CA ASN A 63 20.72 -1.59 -9.87
C ASN A 63 21.41 -0.65 -8.86
N TRP A 64 20.61 0.22 -8.21
CA TRP A 64 21.11 1.17 -7.22
C TRP A 64 21.21 0.55 -5.83
N LYS A 65 22.35 0.78 -5.18
CA LYS A 65 22.56 0.54 -3.77
C LYS A 65 22.44 1.87 -3.03
N VAL A 66 21.62 1.87 -1.99
CA VAL A 66 21.39 3.05 -1.14
C VAL A 66 21.63 2.67 0.30
N VAL A 67 22.53 3.42 0.94
CA VAL A 67 22.90 3.32 2.35
C VAL A 67 22.64 4.67 2.99
N ALA A 68 22.02 4.68 4.16
CA ALA A 68 21.78 5.88 4.94
C ALA A 68 22.25 5.66 6.38
N SER A 69 22.87 6.68 6.97
CA SER A 69 23.34 6.67 8.36
C SER A 69 23.19 8.06 8.98
N ALA A 70 22.94 8.11 10.28
CA ALA A 70 23.02 9.34 11.05
C ALA A 70 24.44 9.49 11.61
N VAL A 71 25.05 10.65 11.40
CA VAL A 71 26.41 10.99 11.88
C VAL A 71 26.34 12.32 12.60
N GLY A 72 26.40 12.31 13.94
CA GLY A 72 26.17 13.53 14.73
C GLY A 72 24.79 14.13 14.45
N ASN A 73 24.75 15.40 14.05
CA ASN A 73 23.50 16.13 13.77
C ASN A 73 23.16 16.23 12.27
N ARG A 74 23.60 15.24 11.48
CA ARG A 74 23.33 15.14 10.04
C ARG A 74 23.01 13.72 9.64
N ILE A 75 22.16 13.58 8.62
CA ILE A 75 21.93 12.31 7.94
C ILE A 75 22.77 12.32 6.67
N GLU A 76 23.40 11.19 6.39
CA GLU A 76 24.13 10.96 5.15
C GLU A 76 23.47 9.84 4.37
N VAL A 77 23.27 10.05 3.07
CA VAL A 77 22.67 9.08 2.15
C VAL A 77 23.59 8.94 0.94
N ASN A 78 24.15 7.74 0.75
CA ASN A 78 24.97 7.44 -0.41
C ASN A 78 24.19 6.57 -1.41
N PHE A 79 24.15 7.01 -2.66
CA PHE A 79 23.67 6.23 -3.79
C PHE A 79 24.86 5.74 -4.60
N SER A 80 24.88 4.46 -4.92
CA SER A 80 25.89 3.87 -5.78
C SER A 80 25.29 2.91 -6.79
N LYS A 81 25.91 2.81 -7.96
CA LYS A 81 25.63 1.82 -8.99
C LYS A 81 26.94 1.12 -9.31
N ASP A 82 26.98 -0.21 -9.17
CA ASP A 82 28.18 -1.01 -9.45
C ASP A 82 29.44 -0.54 -8.68
N GLY A 83 29.25 0.01 -7.48
CA GLY A 83 30.34 0.52 -6.63
C GLY A 83 30.76 1.97 -6.92
N VAL A 84 30.19 2.61 -7.95
CA VAL A 84 30.43 4.02 -8.28
C VAL A 84 29.34 4.88 -7.67
N SER A 85 29.71 5.95 -6.96
CA SER A 85 28.74 6.92 -6.44
C SER A 85 28.00 7.63 -7.56
N ILE A 86 26.70 7.80 -7.40
CA ILE A 86 25.81 8.47 -8.35
C ILE A 86 25.03 9.58 -7.65
N GLN A 87 24.49 10.52 -8.43
CA GLN A 87 23.72 11.66 -7.94
C GLN A 87 22.35 11.72 -8.62
N PRO A 88 21.35 10.93 -8.17
CA PRO A 88 20.00 11.05 -8.68
C PRO A 88 19.31 12.34 -8.22
N TYR A 89 18.24 12.73 -8.92
CA TYR A 89 17.39 13.83 -8.48
C TYR A 89 16.54 13.38 -7.30
N ILE A 90 16.63 14.07 -6.15
CA ILE A 90 15.83 13.74 -4.97
C ILE A 90 14.48 14.44 -5.08
N GLU A 91 13.39 13.67 -5.17
CA GLU A 91 12.03 14.22 -5.22
C GLU A 91 11.43 14.41 -3.83
N HIS A 92 11.71 13.46 -2.93
CA HIS A 92 11.17 13.48 -1.58
C HIS A 92 12.10 12.73 -0.63
N ALA A 93 12.40 13.34 0.51
CA ALA A 93 13.09 12.69 1.61
C ALA A 93 12.39 13.07 2.91
N GLN A 94 11.81 12.08 3.59
CA GLN A 94 11.09 12.29 4.84
C GLN A 94 11.58 11.32 5.88
N LEU A 95 11.97 11.87 7.02
CA LEU A 95 12.38 11.14 8.19
C LEU A 95 11.20 11.08 9.15
N SER A 96 10.87 9.89 9.64
CA SER A 96 9.68 9.66 10.47
C SER A 96 10.03 8.71 11.61
N ARG A 97 9.38 8.90 12.76
CA ARG A 97 9.51 7.97 13.90
C ARG A 97 8.30 7.04 13.95
N PRO A 98 8.48 5.71 14.10
CA PRO A 98 7.36 4.76 14.05
C PRO A 98 6.22 5.03 15.04
N ALA A 99 6.53 5.61 16.20
CA ALA A 99 5.58 5.84 17.30
C ALA A 99 5.14 7.30 17.47
N ASP A 100 5.69 8.23 16.69
CA ASP A 100 5.41 9.66 16.83
C ASP A 100 5.32 10.34 15.46
N ARG A 101 4.09 10.61 15.02
CA ARG A 101 3.81 11.30 13.74
C ARG A 101 4.17 12.78 13.78
N ASN A 102 4.30 13.39 14.97
CA ASN A 102 4.67 14.80 15.09
C ASN A 102 6.17 15.03 14.89
N ALA A 103 6.97 13.95 14.91
CA ALA A 103 8.41 13.97 14.68
C ALA A 103 8.79 13.85 13.19
N ASP A 104 7.82 13.89 12.27
CA ASP A 104 8.08 13.80 10.84
C ASP A 104 8.83 15.05 10.34
N GLN A 105 10.01 14.85 9.76
CA GLN A 105 10.87 15.91 9.23
C GLN A 105 11.03 15.73 7.72
N LEU A 106 10.68 16.76 6.94
CA LEU A 106 11.05 16.85 5.54
C LEU A 106 12.50 17.30 5.43
N LEU A 107 13.30 16.54 4.69
CA LEU A 107 14.73 16.76 4.56
C LEU A 107 15.05 17.42 3.22
N SER A 108 15.77 18.54 3.30
CA SER A 108 16.40 19.16 2.13
C SER A 108 17.80 18.58 1.95
N LEU A 109 17.90 17.48 1.21
CA LEU A 109 19.17 16.79 0.95
C LEU A 109 20.03 17.62 -0.01
N THR A 110 21.26 17.90 0.39
CA THR A 110 22.29 18.58 -0.43
C THR A 110 23.39 17.59 -0.77
N TYR A 111 23.81 17.54 -2.03
CA TYR A 111 24.87 16.65 -2.50
C TYR A 111 26.25 17.28 -2.30
N ASN A 112 27.11 16.65 -1.50
CA ASN A 112 28.50 17.05 -1.24
C ASN A 112 29.37 15.79 -1.06
N ASP A 113 30.63 15.81 -1.48
CA ASP A 113 31.60 14.71 -1.25
C ASP A 113 31.06 13.31 -1.57
N ASN A 114 30.40 13.16 -2.73
CA ASN A 114 29.80 11.93 -3.22
C ASN A 114 28.64 11.35 -2.37
N ARG A 115 28.00 12.16 -1.51
CA ARG A 115 26.84 11.75 -0.72
C ARG A 115 25.81 12.88 -0.60
N PHE A 116 24.57 12.53 -0.34
CA PHE A 116 23.56 13.50 0.08
C PHE A 116 23.63 13.67 1.59
N SER A 117 23.47 14.90 2.05
CA SER A 117 23.41 15.22 3.47
C SER A 117 22.33 16.24 3.78
N ALA A 118 21.72 16.11 4.95
CA ALA A 118 20.84 17.14 5.51
C ALA A 118 21.09 17.27 7.01
N PRO A 119 20.99 18.48 7.58
CA PRO A 119 20.95 18.64 9.02
C PRO A 119 19.67 17.99 9.57
N ILE A 120 19.81 17.27 10.68
CA ILE A 120 18.71 16.61 11.38
C ILE A 120 18.90 16.84 12.87
N THR A 121 17.80 16.91 13.61
CA THR A 121 17.83 16.87 15.07
C THR A 121 17.11 15.61 15.50
N LEU A 122 17.86 14.58 15.88
CA LEU A 122 17.33 13.27 16.25
C LEU A 122 17.49 12.99 17.74
N GLN A 123 16.45 12.40 18.31
CA GLN A 123 16.56 11.70 19.58
C GLN A 123 17.06 10.27 19.33
N PRO A 124 17.72 9.64 20.32
CA PRO A 124 18.13 8.25 20.21
C PRO A 124 16.95 7.30 19.91
N GLY A 125 17.24 6.24 19.16
CA GLY A 125 16.29 5.20 18.79
C GLY A 125 16.12 4.98 17.28
N LEU A 126 15.02 4.33 16.91
CA LEU A 126 14.74 3.91 15.54
C LEU A 126 13.97 4.97 14.75
N TRP A 127 14.50 5.30 13.58
CA TRP A 127 13.94 6.23 12.62
C TRP A 127 13.75 5.55 11.28
N THR A 128 12.79 6.05 10.50
CA THR A 128 12.49 5.57 9.16
C THR A 128 12.66 6.70 8.16
N LEU A 129 13.62 6.56 7.25
CA LEU A 129 13.78 7.42 6.09
C LEU A 129 12.97 6.86 4.92
N ARG A 130 12.03 7.65 4.41
CA ARG A 130 11.33 7.40 3.14
C ARG A 130 11.96 8.27 2.07
N LEU A 131 12.48 7.63 1.04
CA LEU A 131 13.26 8.28 0.00
C LEU A 131 12.65 8.01 -1.36
N HIS A 132 12.32 9.07 -2.10
CA HIS A 132 11.96 9.04 -3.51
C HIS A 132 13.02 9.80 -4.29
N ALA A 133 13.65 9.13 -5.24
CA ALA A 133 14.64 9.69 -6.13
C ALA A 133 14.28 9.33 -7.58
N ARG A 134 14.73 10.13 -8.54
CA ARG A 134 14.50 9.92 -9.97
C ARG A 134 15.83 9.76 -10.69
N SER A 135 15.92 8.74 -11.54
CA SER A 135 17.06 8.58 -12.45
C SER A 135 17.05 9.65 -13.54
N GLU A 136 18.17 9.81 -14.24
CA GLU A 136 18.26 10.67 -15.42
C GLU A 136 17.23 10.25 -16.49
N ASP A 137 17.00 8.95 -16.64
CA ASP A 137 15.99 8.37 -17.54
C ASP A 137 14.54 8.49 -17.03
N GLY A 138 14.31 9.15 -15.89
CA GLY A 138 12.98 9.40 -15.33
C GLY A 138 12.38 8.24 -14.53
N ILE A 139 13.11 7.15 -14.30
CA ILE A 139 12.63 6.02 -13.50
C ILE A 139 12.61 6.42 -12.03
N LEU A 140 11.46 6.20 -11.39
CA LEU A 140 11.28 6.44 -9.96
C LEU A 140 11.94 5.32 -9.15
N PHE A 141 12.79 5.72 -8.20
CA PHE A 141 13.36 4.87 -7.17
C PHE A 141 12.73 5.23 -5.82
N GLN A 142 12.10 4.26 -5.17
CA GLN A 142 11.51 4.42 -3.84
C GLN A 142 12.11 3.41 -2.88
N LYS A 143 12.60 3.88 -1.72
CA LYS A 143 13.11 3.01 -0.68
C LYS A 143 12.78 3.53 0.71
N ARG A 144 12.47 2.58 1.60
CA ARG A 144 12.34 2.81 3.04
C ARG A 144 13.58 2.25 3.73
N LEU A 145 14.27 3.08 4.49
CA LEU A 145 15.49 2.72 5.22
C LEU A 145 15.23 2.92 6.72
N VAL A 146 15.58 1.93 7.53
CA VAL A 146 15.57 2.05 8.99
C VAL A 146 16.94 2.52 9.42
N ILE A 147 16.97 3.55 10.26
CA ILE A 147 18.19 4.18 10.77
C ILE A 147 18.14 4.09 12.28
N GLU A 148 19.20 3.56 12.86
CA GLU A 148 19.40 3.53 14.30
C GLU A 148 20.29 4.70 14.71
N VAL A 149 19.82 5.47 15.70
CA VAL A 149 20.57 6.57 16.31
C VAL A 149 21.00 6.11 17.69
N ALA A 150 22.31 5.93 17.86
CA ALA A 150 22.91 5.59 19.14
C ALA A 150 22.67 6.68 20.19
N GLN A 151 22.67 6.29 21.47
CA GLN A 151 22.55 7.20 22.61
C GLN A 151 23.81 8.04 22.82
#